data_AF-A0A8J2LM52-F1
#
_entry.id   AF-A0A8J2LM52-F1
#
_cell.length_a   1.000
_cell.length_b   1.000
_cell.length_c   1.000
_cell.angle_alpha   90.00
_cell.angle_beta   90.00
_cell.angle_gamma   90.00
#
_symmetry.space_group_name_H-M   'P 1'
#
loop_
_entity.id
_entity.type
_entity.pdbx_description
1 polymer ?
#
loop_
_entity_poly.entity_id
_entity_poly.type
_entity_poly.pdbx_seq_one_letter_code
_entity_poly.pdbx_strand_id
1 'polypeptide(L)'
;QAKVSNQVEVVDVLDRKTGSQYIFRTVGSDEKGKLYTSEGSAFISGDGNFGGQPRTDKPVAKTMPRPNEPPDAILEYKVGLDQPALYRLTGDYNPLHIDPAFAKLARFDRTITHGNCMLGIAAQ
;
A
#
# COMPACT_ATOMS: atom_id res chain seq x y z
N GLN A 1 -13.54 -22.60 11.14
CA GLN A 1 -12.72 -21.56 10.46
C GLN A 1 -13.13 -20.22 11.03
N ALA A 2 -12.19 -19.36 11.40
CA ALA A 2 -12.51 -17.97 11.71
C ALA A 2 -12.90 -17.25 10.41
N LYS A 3 -13.94 -16.41 10.46
CA LYS A 3 -14.44 -15.66 9.30
C LYS A 3 -14.46 -14.18 9.64
N VAL A 4 -13.89 -13.37 8.76
CA VAL A 4 -13.89 -11.91 8.85
C VAL A 4 -14.63 -11.35 7.63
N SER A 5 -15.55 -10.42 7.87
CA SER A 5 -16.22 -9.64 6.83
C SER A 5 -15.49 -8.31 6.66
N ASN A 6 -15.27 -7.90 5.41
CA ASN A 6 -14.62 -6.64 5.08
C ASN A 6 -15.60 -5.70 4.37
N GLN A 7 -15.82 -4.53 4.94
CA GLN A 7 -16.51 -3.43 4.26
C GLN A 7 -15.47 -2.40 3.81
N VAL A 8 -15.49 -2.06 2.52
CA VAL A 8 -14.54 -1.12 1.91
C VAL A 8 -15.32 0.10 1.40
N GLU A 9 -14.85 1.29 1.74
CA GLU A 9 -15.36 2.56 1.20
C GLU A 9 -14.24 3.36 0.55
N VAL A 10 -14.56 4.08 -0.53
CA VAL A 10 -13.68 5.15 -1.05
C VAL A 10 -13.97 6.40 -0.22
N VAL A 11 -13.00 6.82 0.58
CA VAL A 11 -13.11 7.98 1.48
C VAL A 11 -12.97 9.28 0.71
N ASP A 12 -12.04 9.32 -0.25
CA ASP A 12 -11.79 10.50 -1.08
C ASP A 12 -11.07 10.13 -2.39
N VAL A 13 -11.17 11.02 -3.39
CA VAL A 13 -10.43 10.94 -4.66
C VAL A 13 -9.81 12.30 -4.93
N LEU A 14 -8.48 12.35 -4.97
CA LEU A 14 -7.72 13.59 -5.10
C LEU A 14 -7.09 13.73 -6.48
N ASP A 15 -7.12 14.95 -7.02
CA ASP A 15 -6.43 15.27 -8.27
C ASP A 15 -4.99 15.71 -7.97
N ARG A 16 -4.01 14.92 -8.42
CA ARG A 16 -2.59 15.21 -8.25
C ARG A 16 -1.95 15.73 -9.54
N LYS A 17 -2.76 16.17 -10.52
CA LYS A 17 -2.40 16.63 -11.87
C LYS A 17 -1.77 15.57 -12.77
N THR A 18 -0.79 14.84 -12.25
CA THR A 18 -0.08 13.74 -12.92
C THR A 18 -0.81 12.40 -12.78
N GLY A 19 -1.87 12.36 -11.98
CA GLY A 19 -2.67 11.17 -11.71
C GLY A 19 -3.75 11.45 -10.67
N SER A 20 -4.56 10.44 -10.38
CA SER A 20 -5.56 10.45 -9.32
C SER A 20 -5.05 9.66 -8.11
N GLN A 21 -5.40 10.11 -6.91
CA GLN A 21 -5.16 9.37 -5.68
C GLN A 21 -6.48 8.97 -5.05
N TYR A 22 -6.72 7.67 -4.93
CA TYR A 22 -7.86 7.10 -4.22
C TYR A 22 -7.44 6.81 -2.79
N ILE A 23 -8.20 7.29 -1.82
CA ILE A 23 -8.06 6.92 -0.42
C ILE A 23 -9.23 6.01 -0.07
N PHE A 24 -8.93 4.81 0.44
CA PHE A 24 -9.95 3.84 0.80
C PHE A 24 -9.77 3.37 2.23
N ARG A 25 -10.89 3.09 2.88
CA ARG A 25 -10.95 2.57 4.24
C ARG A 25 -11.62 1.22 4.23
N THR A 26 -11.03 0.28 4.95
CA THR A 26 -11.59 -1.05 5.19
C THR A 26 -11.88 -1.20 6.68
N VAL A 27 -13.10 -1.62 7.01
CA VAL A 27 -13.47 -2.07 8.36
C VAL A 27 -13.67 -3.58 8.32
N GLY A 28 -12.82 -4.28 9.07
CA GLY A 28 -12.94 -5.72 9.27
C GLY A 28 -13.73 -6.04 10.53
N SER A 29 -14.70 -6.96 10.44
CA SER A 29 -15.53 -7.38 11.58
C SER A 29 -15.82 -8.89 11.56
N ASP A 30 -16.14 -9.44 12.73
CA ASP A 30 -16.71 -10.76 12.90
C ASP A 30 -18.07 -10.68 13.64
N GLU A 31 -18.58 -11.82 14.09
CA GLU A 31 -19.84 -11.91 14.86
C GLU A 31 -19.81 -11.18 16.22
N LYS A 32 -18.62 -10.88 16.75
CA LYS A 32 -18.42 -10.18 18.03
C LYS A 32 -18.23 -8.68 17.84
N GLY A 33 -18.04 -8.23 16.61
CA GLY A 33 -17.97 -6.82 16.25
C GLY A 33 -16.73 -6.47 15.45
N LYS A 34 -16.31 -5.20 15.55
CA LYS A 34 -15.19 -4.66 14.78
C LYS A 34 -13.86 -5.20 15.29
N LEU A 35 -13.03 -5.67 14.36
CA LEU A 35 -11.69 -6.18 14.63
C LEU A 35 -10.60 -5.18 14.27
N TYR A 36 -10.73 -4.50 13.11
CA TYR A 36 -9.74 -3.52 12.67
C TYR A 36 -10.34 -2.43 11.77
N THR A 37 -9.57 -1.35 11.63
CA THR A 37 -9.68 -0.41 10.52
C THR A 37 -8.34 -0.35 9.83
N SER A 38 -8.36 -0.44 8.50
CA SER A 38 -7.19 -0.20 7.65
C SER A 38 -7.52 0.95 6.70
N GLU A 39 -6.55 1.83 6.49
CA GLU A 39 -6.61 2.84 5.43
C GLU A 39 -5.47 2.61 4.45
N GLY A 40 -5.78 2.70 3.16
CA GLY A 40 -4.82 2.59 2.09
C GLY A 40 -5.03 3.69 1.08
N SER A 41 -4.00 3.94 0.27
CA SER A 41 -4.14 4.82 -0.87
C SER A 41 -3.55 4.18 -2.12
N ALA A 42 -4.27 4.30 -3.24
CA ALA A 42 -3.81 3.90 -4.56
C ALA A 42 -3.60 5.15 -5.41
N PHE A 43 -2.53 5.16 -6.20
CA PHE A 43 -2.25 6.23 -7.16
C PHE A 43 -2.36 5.69 -8.57
N ILE A 44 -3.18 6.33 -9.41
CA ILE A 44 -3.33 5.98 -10.82
C ILE A 44 -2.62 7.04 -11.64
N SER A 45 -1.44 6.70 -12.15
CA SER A 45 -0.66 7.60 -12.99
C SER A 45 -1.38 7.89 -14.31
N GLY A 46 -1.36 9.15 -14.75
CA GLY A 46 -2.00 9.61 -15.99
C GLY A 46 -3.47 10.00 -15.84
N ASP A 47 -4.13 9.58 -14.77
CA ASP A 47 -5.56 9.81 -14.51
C ASP A 47 -5.82 11.10 -13.70
N GLY A 48 -5.09 12.17 -13.99
CA GLY A 48 -5.21 13.48 -13.31
C GLY A 48 -5.93 14.53 -14.16
N ASN A 49 -5.94 15.78 -13.67
CA ASN A 49 -6.54 16.95 -14.33
C ASN A 49 -8.06 16.90 -14.52
N PHE A 50 -8.76 16.20 -13.63
CA PHE A 50 -10.22 16.17 -13.59
C PHE A 50 -10.82 17.34 -12.80
N GLY A 51 -9.99 18.22 -12.24
CA GLY A 51 -10.43 19.41 -11.50
C GLY A 51 -10.78 19.12 -10.04
N GLY A 52 -10.34 17.97 -9.52
CA GLY A 52 -10.51 17.61 -8.11
C GLY A 52 -9.62 18.40 -7.17
N GLN A 53 -9.90 18.26 -5.88
CA GLN A 53 -9.10 18.87 -4.83
C GLN A 53 -7.73 18.18 -4.70
N PRO A 54 -6.63 18.94 -4.53
CA PRO A 54 -5.29 18.35 -4.44
C PRO A 54 -4.96 17.81 -3.05
N ARG A 55 -5.79 18.09 -2.05
CA ARG A 55 -5.62 17.67 -0.66
C ARG A 55 -6.98 17.28 -0.11
N THR A 56 -6.99 16.27 0.75
CA THR A 56 -8.19 15.81 1.44
C THR A 56 -8.44 16.67 2.69
N ASP A 57 -9.69 17.00 2.93
CA ASP A 57 -10.22 17.56 4.17
C ASP A 57 -10.88 16.48 5.05
N LYS A 58 -10.97 15.25 4.54
CA LYS A 58 -11.56 14.11 5.23
C LYS A 58 -10.66 13.63 6.38
N PRO A 59 -11.24 13.06 7.46
CA PRO A 59 -10.46 12.46 8.53
C PRO A 59 -9.80 11.18 8.00
N VAL A 60 -8.54 11.29 7.59
CA VAL A 60 -7.68 10.17 7.15
C VAL A 60 -6.38 10.16 7.94
N ALA A 61 -5.73 9.00 8.02
CA ALA A 61 -4.43 8.83 8.64
C ALA A 61 -3.40 9.76 7.97
N LYS A 62 -2.64 10.48 8.81
CA LYS A 62 -1.59 11.40 8.37
C LYS A 62 -0.24 10.71 8.47
N THR A 63 0.60 10.90 7.46
CA THR A 63 2.01 10.51 7.52
C THR A 63 2.75 11.43 8.49
N MET A 64 3.66 10.85 9.28
CA MET A 64 4.54 11.63 10.14
C MET A 64 5.79 12.08 9.37
N PRO A 65 6.30 13.31 9.60
CA PRO A 65 7.57 13.73 9.05
C PRO A 65 8.70 12.88 9.66
N ARG A 66 9.77 12.68 8.90
CA ARG A 66 11.00 12.07 9.40
C ARG A 66 11.64 13.01 10.45
N PRO A 67 12.06 12.52 11.63
CA PRO A 67 12.86 13.30 12.57
C PRO A 67 14.19 13.78 11.95
N ASN A 68 14.72 14.91 12.43
CA ASN A 68 16.00 15.44 11.95
C ASN A 68 17.18 14.82 12.71
N GLU A 69 16.92 14.20 13.85
CA GLU A 69 17.88 13.53 14.70
C GLU A 69 18.35 12.20 14.08
N PRO A 70 19.57 11.72 14.43
CA PRO A 70 20.00 10.37 14.10
C PRO A 70 19.03 9.31 14.67
N PRO A 71 18.87 8.15 14.02
CA PRO A 71 18.04 7.08 14.55
C PRO A 71 18.64 6.51 15.84
N ASP A 72 17.77 6.19 16.81
CA ASP A 72 18.17 5.57 18.08
C ASP A 72 18.69 4.13 17.89
N ALA A 73 18.20 3.43 16.86
CA ALA A 73 18.61 2.10 16.48
C ALA A 73 18.52 1.89 14.96
N ILE A 74 19.39 1.04 14.43
CA ILE A 74 19.38 0.61 13.03
C ILE A 74 19.37 -0.91 13.02
N LEU A 75 18.41 -1.48 12.28
CA LEU A 75 18.27 -2.91 12.07
C LEU A 75 18.41 -3.18 10.57
N GLU A 76 19.26 -4.13 10.23
CA GLU A 76 19.48 -4.54 8.85
C GLU A 76 18.91 -5.94 8.60
N TYR A 77 18.10 -6.07 7.57
CA TYR A 77 17.49 -7.34 7.16
C TYR A 77 17.92 -7.69 5.74
N LYS A 78 18.48 -8.89 5.58
CA LYS A 78 18.75 -9.43 4.25
C LYS A 78 17.46 -10.03 3.68
N VAL A 79 16.89 -9.36 2.68
CA VAL A 79 15.73 -9.87 1.95
C VAL A 79 16.16 -10.89 0.90
N GLY A 80 15.60 -12.09 0.96
CA GLY A 80 15.89 -13.17 0.01
C GLY A 80 15.39 -12.85 -1.40
N LEU A 81 16.04 -13.44 -2.42
CA LEU A 81 15.63 -13.26 -3.83
C LEU A 81 14.22 -13.80 -4.09
N ASP A 82 13.82 -14.87 -3.40
CA ASP A 82 12.51 -15.49 -3.54
C ASP A 82 11.43 -14.85 -2.65
N GLN A 83 11.77 -13.79 -1.89
CA GLN A 83 10.81 -13.13 -0.99
C GLN A 83 9.53 -12.66 -1.69
N PRO A 84 9.58 -12.04 -2.90
CA PRO A 84 8.35 -11.66 -3.62
C PRO A 84 7.52 -12.87 -4.04
N ALA A 85 8.18 -13.99 -4.39
CA ALA A 85 7.52 -15.23 -4.79
C ALA A 85 6.82 -15.92 -3.62
N LEU A 86 7.38 -15.81 -2.41
CA LEU A 86 6.74 -16.26 -1.18
C LEU A 86 5.60 -15.32 -0.77
N TYR A 87 5.86 -14.02 -0.70
CA TYR A 87 4.91 -13.03 -0.18
C TYR A 87 3.63 -12.94 -1.02
N ARG A 88 3.70 -13.09 -2.35
CA ARG A 88 2.49 -13.09 -3.21
C ARG A 88 1.45 -14.15 -2.81
N LEU A 89 1.86 -15.25 -2.15
CA LEU A 89 0.94 -16.29 -1.67
C LEU A 89 0.01 -15.79 -0.55
N THR A 90 0.26 -14.60 0.02
CA THR A 90 -0.64 -13.93 0.97
C THR A 90 -1.79 -13.17 0.30
N GLY A 91 -1.85 -13.15 -1.04
CA GLY A 91 -3.02 -12.66 -1.80
C GLY A 91 -2.75 -11.59 -2.85
N ASP A 92 -1.55 -10.97 -2.88
CA ASP A 92 -1.17 -10.01 -3.92
C ASP A 92 -0.41 -10.69 -5.05
N TYR A 93 -1.15 -11.05 -6.10
CA TYR A 93 -0.64 -11.76 -7.27
C TYR A 93 -0.19 -10.85 -8.41
N ASN A 94 0.02 -9.55 -8.19
CA ASN A 94 0.45 -8.62 -9.21
C ASN A 94 1.73 -9.14 -9.94
N PRO A 95 1.69 -9.30 -11.28
CA PRO A 95 2.81 -9.84 -12.05
C PRO A 95 4.10 -9.02 -11.93
N LEU A 96 4.02 -7.73 -11.54
CA LEU A 96 5.16 -6.87 -11.24
C LEU A 96 6.18 -7.51 -10.27
N HIS A 97 5.71 -8.39 -9.39
CA HIS A 97 6.52 -9.01 -8.35
C HIS A 97 7.12 -10.36 -8.76
N ILE A 98 6.80 -10.91 -9.94
CA ILE A 98 7.23 -12.26 -10.34
C ILE A 98 7.62 -12.41 -11.81
N ASP A 99 7.05 -11.59 -12.71
CA ASP A 99 7.29 -11.64 -14.15
C ASP A 99 8.22 -10.51 -14.59
N PRO A 100 9.47 -10.82 -15.02
CA PRO A 100 10.41 -9.83 -15.52
C PRO A 100 9.93 -9.06 -16.76
N ALA A 101 9.14 -9.69 -17.64
CA ALA A 101 8.61 -9.02 -18.82
C ALA A 101 7.60 -7.94 -18.43
N PHE A 102 6.73 -8.25 -17.46
CA PHE A 102 5.80 -7.28 -16.90
C PHE A 102 6.51 -6.16 -16.14
N ALA A 103 7.53 -6.49 -15.33
CA ALA A 103 8.32 -5.48 -14.63
C ALA A 103 8.98 -4.49 -15.61
N LYS A 104 9.54 -4.99 -16.72
CA LYS A 104 10.11 -4.16 -17.78
C LYS A 104 9.07 -3.27 -18.46
N LEU A 105 7.87 -3.80 -18.73
CA LEU A 105 6.75 -3.01 -19.25
C LEU A 105 6.36 -1.90 -18.26
N ALA A 106 6.39 -2.18 -16.97
CA ALA A 106 6.19 -1.23 -15.88
C ALA A 106 7.41 -0.34 -15.58
N ARG A 107 8.45 -0.36 -16.44
CA ARG A 107 9.66 0.47 -16.38
C ARG A 107 10.59 0.18 -15.19
N PHE A 108 10.57 -1.06 -14.70
CA PHE A 108 11.56 -1.55 -13.75
C PHE A 108 12.59 -2.47 -14.45
N ASP A 109 13.85 -2.38 -14.06
CA ASP A 109 14.93 -3.22 -14.63
C ASP A 109 14.77 -4.70 -14.28
N ARG A 110 14.09 -5.00 -13.17
CA ARG A 110 13.77 -6.33 -12.65
C ARG A 110 12.49 -6.29 -11.83
N THR A 111 11.99 -7.45 -11.42
CA THR A 111 10.90 -7.54 -10.45
C THR A 111 11.27 -6.82 -9.15
N ILE A 112 10.27 -6.24 -8.49
CA ILE A 112 10.41 -5.57 -7.20
C ILE A 112 9.65 -6.35 -6.13
N THR A 113 10.09 -6.26 -4.87
CA THR A 113 9.33 -6.81 -3.75
C THR A 113 8.12 -5.94 -3.42
N HIS A 114 7.03 -6.56 -2.94
CA HIS A 114 5.84 -5.85 -2.49
C HIS A 114 6.16 -4.81 -1.43
N GLY A 115 5.62 -3.59 -1.56
CA GLY A 115 5.76 -2.55 -0.55
C GLY A 115 5.23 -2.99 0.83
N ASN A 116 4.10 -3.73 0.84
CA ASN A 116 3.51 -4.27 2.07
C ASN A 116 4.40 -5.34 2.73
N CYS A 117 5.22 -6.07 1.96
CA CYS A 117 6.22 -6.98 2.51
C CYS A 117 7.30 -6.19 3.26
N MET A 118 7.77 -5.07 2.70
CA MET A 118 8.76 -4.21 3.35
C MET A 118 8.19 -3.50 4.58
N LEU A 119 6.92 -3.08 4.53
CA LEU A 119 6.21 -2.57 5.70
C LEU A 119 6.15 -3.63 6.82
N GLY A 120 5.84 -4.88 6.46
CA GLY A 120 5.85 -5.99 7.41
C GLY A 120 7.22 -6.20 8.06
N ILE A 121 8.31 -6.07 7.30
CA ILE A 121 9.68 -6.17 7.84
C ILE A 121 9.98 -5.00 8.80
N ALA A 122 9.55 -3.79 8.45
CA ALA A 122 9.80 -2.58 9.25
C ALA A 122 8.96 -2.50 10.53
N ALA A 123 7.84 -3.20 10.60
CA ALA A 123 6.89 -3.18 11.73
C ALA A 123 7.11 -4.28 12.78
N GLN A 124 8.21 -5.05 12.66
CA GLN A 124 8.58 -6.11 13.59
C GLN A 124 9.07 -5.57 14.94
#